data_AF-A0ABD4Y9A0-F1
#
_entry.id   AF-A0ABD4Y9A0-F1
#
_cell.length_a   1.000
_cell.length_b   1.000
_cell.length_c   1.000
_cell.angle_alpha   90.00
_cell.angle_beta   90.00
_cell.angle_gamma   90.00
#
_symmetry.space_group_name_H-M   'P 1'
#
loop_
_entity.id
_entity.type
_entity.pdbx_description
1 polymer ?
#
loop_
_entity_poly.entity_id
_entity_poly.type
_entity_poly.pdbx_seq_one_letter_code
_entity_poly.pdbx_strand_id
1 'polypeptide(L)' 'MDQITELDDSIERLASIADELEQQVAPCPAPRLRLIAWVTDWVGSPSRLTELEQGLPSVPQSLVSAYKAWIKASGLR' A
#
# COMPACT_ATOMS: atom_id res chain seq x y z
N MET A 1 4.65 24.88 5.11
CA MET A 1 3.88 23.64 4.90
C MET A 1 3.79 22.99 6.27
N ASP A 2 2.58 22.79 6.78
CA ASP A 2 2.36 22.16 8.09
C ASP A 2 2.71 20.67 8.01
N GLN A 3 3.47 20.17 8.99
CA GLN A 3 3.86 18.75 9.07
C GLN A 3 2.64 17.81 9.09
N ILE A 4 1.50 18.29 9.57
CA ILE A 4 0.24 17.54 9.60
C ILE A 4 -0.29 17.35 8.17
N THR A 5 -0.24 18.41 7.35
CA THR A 5 -0.68 18.34 5.94
C THR A 5 0.15 17.35 5.14
N GLU A 6 1.48 17.33 5.35
CA GLU A 6 2.36 16.37 4.67
C GLU A 6 2.08 14.91 5.10
N LEU A 7 1.67 14.72 6.35
CA LEU A 7 1.26 13.42 6.86
C LEU A 7 -0.06 12.97 6.22
N ASP A 8 -1.05 13.87 6.14
CA ASP A 8 -2.34 13.58 5.50
C ASP A 8 -2.16 13.24 4.02
N ASP A 9 -1.36 14.02 3.29
CA ASP A 9 -0.98 13.72 1.90
C ASP A 9 -0.35 12.33 1.80
N SER A 10 0.59 12.00 2.69
CA SER A 10 1.25 10.69 2.69
C SER A 10 0.27 9.53 2.94
N ILE A 11 -0.72 9.74 3.82
CA ILE A 11 -1.77 8.75 4.10
C ILE A 11 -2.66 8.54 2.88
N GLU A 12 -3.07 9.61 2.19
CA GLU A 12 -3.88 9.51 0.97
C GLU A 12 -3.14 8.77 -0.14
N ARG A 13 -1.84 9.06 -0.31
CA ARG A 13 -0.98 8.38 -1.29
C ARG A 13 -0.87 6.87 -1.02
N LEU A 14 -0.66 6.50 0.24
CA LEU A 14 -0.63 5.09 0.67
C LEU A 14 -2.00 4.41 0.50
N ALA A 15 -3.09 5.13 0.74
CA ALA A 15 -4.46 4.63 0.55
C ALA A 15 -4.75 4.34 -0.93
N SER A 16 -4.29 5.19 -1.85
CA SER A 16 -4.42 4.94 -3.29
C SER A 16 -3.65 3.69 -3.72
N ILE A 17 -2.42 3.49 -3.24
CA ILE A 17 -1.65 2.26 -3.51
C ILE A 17 -2.37 1.02 -2.99
N ALA A 18 -2.97 1.13 -1.80
CA ALA A 18 -3.77 0.05 -1.21
C ALA A 18 -4.98 -0.29 -2.10
N ASP A 19 -5.71 0.70 -2.61
CA ASP A 19 -6.84 0.47 -3.52
C ASP A 19 -6.40 -0.23 -4.81
N GLU A 20 -5.29 0.21 -5.41
CA GLU A 20 -4.75 -0.38 -6.64
C GLU A 20 -4.31 -1.84 -6.44
N LEU A 21 -3.74 -2.15 -5.27
CA LEU A 21 -3.43 -3.53 -4.89
C LEU A 21 -4.68 -4.40 -4.75
N GLU A 22 -5.71 -3.88 -4.11
CA GLU A 22 -6.98 -4.58 -3.95
C GLU A 22 -7.67 -4.84 -5.29
N GLN A 23 -7.64 -3.85 -6.18
CA GLN A 23 -8.21 -3.96 -7.53
C GLN A 23 -7.48 -4.99 -8.40
N GLN A 24 -6.14 -5.06 -8.32
CA GLN A 24 -5.34 -5.94 -9.18
C GLN A 24 -5.21 -7.37 -8.67
N VAL A 25 -5.32 -7.57 -7.35
CA VAL A 25 -5.09 -8.87 -6.74
C VAL A 25 -6.39 -9.49 -6.26
N ALA A 26 -6.98 -8.86 -5.23
CA ALA A 26 -8.22 -9.24 -4.58
C ALA A 26 -8.49 -8.23 -3.46
N PRO A 27 -9.77 -7.97 -3.14
CA PRO A 27 -10.14 -7.16 -1.98
C PRO A 27 -9.46 -7.69 -0.72
N CYS A 28 -8.91 -6.78 0.07
CA CYS A 28 -8.20 -7.11 1.28
C CYS A 28 -9.18 -7.62 2.33
N PRO A 29 -9.01 -8.85 2.84
CA PRO A 29 -9.82 -9.33 3.94
C PRO A 29 -9.47 -8.66 5.29
N ALA A 30 -8.40 -7.84 5.34
CA ALA A 30 -7.99 -7.09 6.52
C ALA A 30 -8.66 -5.70 6.58
N PRO A 31 -8.77 -5.09 7.78
CA PRO A 31 -9.13 -3.68 7.89
C PRO A 31 -8.17 -2.80 7.08
N ARG A 32 -8.70 -1.78 6.39
CA ARG A 32 -7.93 -0.87 5.53
C ARG A 32 -6.72 -0.24 6.23
N LEU A 33 -6.84 0.14 7.50
CA LEU A 33 -5.72 0.66 8.30
C LEU A 33 -4.56 -0.35 8.42
N ARG A 34 -4.86 -1.64 8.48
CA ARG A 34 -3.83 -2.69 8.54
C ARG A 34 -3.14 -2.85 7.19
N LEU A 35 -3.88 -2.71 6.09
CA LEU A 35 -3.30 -2.69 4.74
C LEU A 35 -2.38 -1.48 4.57
N ILE A 36 -2.85 -0.28 4.93
CA ILE A 36 -2.05 0.95 4.86
C ILE A 36 -0.78 0.79 5.71
N ALA A 37 -0.88 0.31 6.95
CA ALA A 37 0.28 0.08 7.81
C ALA A 37 1.28 -0.92 7.20
N TRP A 38 0.79 -1.99 6.58
CA TRP A 38 1.64 -2.96 5.88
C TRP A 38 2.31 -2.35 4.64
N VAL A 39 1.59 -1.55 3.85
CA VAL A 39 2.18 -0.83 2.70
C VAL A 39 3.25 0.14 3.18
N THR A 40 2.99 0.90 4.25
CA THR A 40 3.98 1.81 4.85
C THR A 40 5.26 1.07 5.26
N ASP A 41 5.13 -0.07 5.93
CA ASP A 41 6.25 -0.91 6.34
C ASP A 41 7.02 -1.47 5.13
N TRP A 42 6.31 -1.97 4.12
CA TRP A 42 6.92 -2.51 2.90
C TRP A 42 7.65 -1.44 2.08
N VAL A 43 7.06 -0.25 2.00
CA VAL A 43 7.65 0.91 1.34
C VAL A 43 8.91 1.34 2.08
N GLY A 44 8.86 1.46 3.41
CA GLY A 44 10.03 1.71 4.27
C GLY A 44 10.78 3.02 4.02
N SER A 45 10.41 3.81 3.00
CA SER A 45 11.04 5.08 2.64
C SER A 45 10.13 5.94 1.73
N PRO A 46 10.04 7.26 1.95
CA PRO A 46 9.20 8.15 1.14
C PRO A 46 9.63 8.27 -0.34
N SER A 47 10.91 8.02 -0.64
CA SER A 47 11.39 7.94 -2.03
C SER A 47 10.73 6.79 -2.79
N ARG A 48 10.65 5.61 -2.16
CA ARG A 48 10.02 4.43 -2.76
C ARG A 48 8.50 4.60 -2.89
N LEU A 49 7.87 5.34 -1.98
CA LEU A 49 6.46 5.73 -2.09
C LEU A 49 6.21 6.52 -3.38
N THR A 50 7.07 7.50 -3.64
CA THR A 50 6.99 8.36 -4.83
C THR A 50 7.21 7.55 -6.11
N GLU A 51 8.17 6.62 -6.12
CA GLU A 51 8.39 5.71 -7.26
C GLU A 51 7.18 4.82 -7.54
N LEU A 52 6.53 4.30 -6.49
CA LEU A 52 5.32 3.48 -6.62
C LEU A 52 4.17 4.26 -7.23
N GLU A 53 3.93 5.49 -6.78
CA GLU A 53 2.87 6.33 -7.31
C GLU A 53 3.07 6.71 -8.77
N GLN A 54 4.30 7.02 -9.17
CA GLN A 54 4.62 7.28 -10.57
C GLN A 54 4.39 6.05 -11.46
N GLY A 55 4.44 4.85 -10.87
CA GLY A 55 4.16 3.59 -11.56
C GLY A 55 2.67 3.21 -11.63
N LEU A 56 1.78 3.92 -10.93
CA LEU A 56 0.35 3.63 -10.95
C LEU A 56 -0.26 3.90 -12.35
N PRO A 57 -1.24 3.08 -12.79
CA PRO A 57 -1.92 2.04 -12.04
C PRO A 57 -1.16 0.69 -12.02
N SER A 58 0.03 0.56 -12.58
CA SER A 58 0.72 -0.74 -12.67
C SER A 58 1.62 -0.98 -11.46
N VAL A 59 1.09 -1.67 -10.43
CA VAL A 59 1.87 -1.95 -9.21
C VAL A 59 2.98 -2.96 -9.51
N PRO A 60 4.19 -2.79 -8.98
CA PRO A 60 5.27 -3.74 -9.19
C PRO A 60 4.89 -5.15 -8.72
N GLN A 61 5.27 -6.15 -9.53
CA GLN A 61 4.96 -7.56 -9.26
C GLN A 61 5.55 -8.05 -7.92
N SER A 62 6.64 -7.45 -7.45
CA SER A 62 7.21 -7.72 -6.13
C SER A 62 6.24 -7.35 -5.00
N LEU A 63 5.54 -6.21 -5.12
CA LEU A 63 4.53 -5.77 -4.16
C LEU A 63 3.29 -6.67 -4.19
N VAL A 64 2.81 -7.02 -5.39
CA VAL A 64 1.70 -7.98 -5.57
C VAL A 64 2.02 -9.33 -4.93
N SER A 65 3.24 -9.83 -5.14
CA SER A 65 3.68 -11.12 -4.59
C SER A 65 3.81 -11.07 -3.07
N ALA A 66 4.33 -9.97 -2.53
CA ALA A 66 4.42 -9.73 -1.10
C ALA A 66 3.02 -9.62 -0.46
N TYR A 67 2.08 -8.94 -1.11
CA TYR A 67 0.70 -8.80 -0.65
C TYR A 67 -0.03 -10.15 -0.57
N LYS A 68 0.10 -10.99 -1.61
CA LYS A 68 -0.45 -12.35 -1.60
C LYS A 68 0.13 -13.22 -0.48
N ALA A 69 1.44 -13.13 -0.27
CA ALA A 69 2.11 -13.84 0.82
C ALA A 69 1.64 -13.34 2.19
N TRP A 70 1.47 -12.03 2.34
CA TRP A 70 0.99 -11.39 3.55
C TRP A 70 -0.45 -11.79 3.89
N ILE A 71 -1.38 -11.76 2.93
CA ILE A 71 -2.77 -12.23 3.13
C ILE A 71 -2.78 -13.69 3.58
N LYS A 72 -2.01 -14.54 2.90
CA LYS A 72 -1.90 -15.97 3.22
C LYS A 72 -1.32 -16.20 4.63
N ALA A 73 -0.32 -15.44 5.03
CA ALA A 73 0.31 -15.53 6.35
C ALA A 73 -0.59 -14.96 7.47
N SER A 74 -1.40 -13.94 7.15
CA SER A 74 -2.30 -13.28 8.09
C SER A 74 -3.54 -14.12 8.44
N GLY A 75 -3.73 -15.28 7.79
CA GLY A 75 -4.88 -16.16 8.01
C GLY A 75 -6.21 -15.55 7.55
N LEU A 76 -6.16 -14.44 6.81
CA LEU A 76 -7.33 -13.78 6.28
C LEU A 76 -7.75 -14.52 5.00
N ARG A 77 -8.72 -15.43 5.12
CA ARG A 77 -9.32 -16.18 4.01
C ARG A 77 -10.76 -15.73 3.79
#